data_AF-A0A7Z7IAJ7-F1
#
_entry.id   AF-A0A7Z7IAJ7-F1
#
_cell.length_a   1.000
_cell.length_b   1.000
_cell.length_c   1.000
_cell.angle_alpha   90.00
_cell.angle_beta   90.00
_cell.angle_gamma   90.00
#
_symmetry.space_group_name_H-M   'P 1'
#
loop_
_entity.id
_entity.type
_entity.pdbx_description
1 polymer ?
#
loop_
_entity_poly.entity_id
_entity_poly.type
_entity_poly.pdbx_seq_one_letter_code
_entity_poly.pdbx_strand_id
1 'polypeptide(L)' 'MTNDTKQAGDVQPAEHSDNEKSKLPERDDDARQQGPNDKPGKKPGEGEPDVG' A
#
# COMPACT_ATOMS: atom_id res chain seq x y z
N MET A 1 -21.37 -25.86 -18.22
CA MET A 1 -20.52 -24.76 -17.73
C MET A 1 -19.34 -25.40 -17.03
N THR A 2 -18.17 -25.41 -17.67
CA THR A 2 -16.94 -25.99 -17.08
C THR A 2 -16.38 -24.97 -16.10
N ASN A 3 -16.39 -25.32 -14.82
CA ASN A 3 -15.83 -24.50 -13.76
C ASN A 3 -14.31 -24.56 -13.84
N ASP A 4 -13.67 -23.49 -14.29
CA ASP A 4 -12.24 -23.27 -14.16
C ASP A 4 -11.89 -22.95 -12.70
N THR A 5 -11.98 -23.96 -11.84
CA THR A 5 -11.35 -23.93 -10.52
C THR A 5 -9.85 -24.07 -10.75
N LYS A 6 -9.14 -22.94 -10.93
CA LYS A 6 -7.68 -22.91 -10.85
C LYS A 6 -7.30 -23.34 -9.42
N GLN A 7 -6.96 -24.60 -9.30
CA GLN A 7 -6.46 -25.28 -8.13
C GLN A 7 -5.26 -24.50 -7.58
N ALA A 8 -5.41 -23.94 -6.38
CA ALA A 8 -4.38 -23.20 -5.64
C ALA A 8 -3.29 -24.15 -5.08
N GLY A 9 -2.81 -25.08 -5.90
CA GLY A 9 -1.80 -26.09 -5.54
C GLY A 9 -0.50 -25.99 -6.33
N ASP A 10 -0.53 -25.36 -7.51
CA ASP A 10 0.65 -25.19 -8.38
C ASP A 10 0.72 -23.75 -8.91
N VAL A 11 0.48 -22.78 -8.03
CA VAL A 11 0.76 -21.38 -8.38
C VAL A 11 2.27 -21.21 -8.27
N GLN A 12 2.94 -21.22 -9.42
CA GLN A 12 4.35 -20.83 -9.48
C GLN A 12 4.50 -19.48 -8.78
N PRO A 13 5.49 -19.31 -7.89
CA PRO A 13 5.73 -18.03 -7.26
C PRO A 13 5.91 -16.99 -8.37
N ALA A 14 5.27 -15.84 -8.22
CA ALA A 14 5.42 -14.77 -9.19
C ALA A 14 6.89 -14.31 -9.18
N GLU A 15 7.54 -14.35 -10.34
CA GLU A 15 8.86 -13.75 -10.49
C GLU A 15 8.69 -12.24 -10.66
N HIS A 16 9.03 -11.51 -9.60
CA HIS A 16 9.05 -10.06 -9.62
C HIS A 16 10.41 -9.56 -10.11
N SER A 17 10.42 -8.64 -11.08
CA SER A 17 11.64 -8.06 -11.63
C SER A 17 12.07 -6.84 -10.82
N ASP A 18 12.33 -7.01 -9.53
CA ASP A 18 12.59 -5.90 -8.59
C ASP A 18 14.08 -5.49 -8.60
N ASN A 19 14.64 -5.33 -9.79
CA ASN A 19 16.03 -4.92 -9.99
C ASN A 19 16.17 -3.41 -10.20
N GLU A 20 17.40 -2.91 -10.37
CA GLU A 20 17.67 -1.48 -10.53
C GLU A 20 16.94 -0.83 -11.71
N LYS A 21 16.58 -1.59 -12.74
CA LYS A 21 15.83 -1.10 -13.91
C LYS A 21 14.34 -0.92 -13.63
N SER A 22 13.82 -1.53 -12.57
CA SER A 22 12.43 -1.38 -12.12
C SER A 22 12.26 -0.35 -11.01
N LYS A 23 13.35 0.27 -10.54
CA LYS A 23 13.24 1.38 -9.59
C LYS A 23 12.42 2.50 -10.23
N LEU A 24 11.32 2.87 -9.57
CA LEU A 24 10.58 4.06 -9.94
C LEU A 24 11.51 5.28 -9.79
N PRO A 25 11.35 6.31 -10.64
CA PRO A 25 12.08 7.57 -10.46
C PRO A 25 11.86 8.15 -9.06
N GLU A 26 12.83 8.94 -8.60
CA GLU A 26 12.68 9.71 -7.37
C GLU A 26 11.38 10.51 -7.45
N ARG A 27 10.52 10.32 -6.46
CA ARG A 27 9.25 11.05 -6.37
C ARG A 27 9.50 12.20 -5.40
N ASP A 28 9.29 13.43 -5.87
CA ASP A 28 9.35 14.62 -5.01
C ASP A 28 8.10 14.65 -4.12
N ASP A 29 8.13 13.85 -3.07
CA ASP A 29 6.99 13.63 -2.19
C ASP A 29 6.70 14.87 -1.31
N ASP A 30 7.71 15.74 -1.12
CA ASP A 30 7.67 16.94 -0.28
C ASP A 30 6.96 18.11 -0.97
N ALA A 31 7.18 18.31 -2.28
CA ALA A 31 6.51 19.36 -3.04
C ALA A 31 5.10 18.98 -3.51
N ARG A 32 4.68 17.72 -3.31
CA ARG A 32 3.34 17.27 -3.67
C ARG A 32 2.29 17.89 -2.77
N GLN A 33 1.16 18.26 -3.37
CA GLN A 33 -0.05 18.62 -2.64
C GLN A 33 -0.64 17.37 -1.99
N GLN A 34 -0.13 17.04 -0.80
CA GLN A 34 -0.61 15.97 0.04
C GLN A 34 -2.05 16.27 0.45
N GLY A 35 -2.96 15.31 0.28
CA GLY A 35 -4.34 15.44 0.71
C GLY A 35 -4.46 15.50 2.23
N PRO A 36 -5.62 15.94 2.77
CA PRO A 36 -5.88 15.94 4.21
C PRO A 36 -5.86 14.53 4.83
N ASN A 37 -5.97 13.47 4.01
CA ASN A 37 -5.82 12.08 4.44
C ASN A 37 -4.36 11.62 4.51
N ASP A 38 -3.47 12.24 3.72
CA ASP A 38 -2.02 11.94 3.70
C ASP A 38 -1.29 12.61 4.87
N LYS A 39 -1.91 13.65 5.44
CA LYS A 39 -1.54 14.23 6.74
C LYS A 39 -2.61 13.82 7.76
N PRO A 40 -2.64 12.56 8.24
CA PRO A 40 -3.59 12.16 9.26
C PRO A 40 -3.47 13.13 10.43
N GLY A 41 -4.48 13.97 10.56
CA GLY A 41 -4.55 14.96 11.61
C GLY A 41 -4.68 14.22 12.93
N LYS A 42 -3.88 14.67 13.89
CA LYS A 42 -3.88 14.28 15.31
C LYS A 42 -3.01 13.06 15.64
N LYS A 43 -2.13 13.28 16.63
CA LYS A 43 -1.39 12.22 17.32
C LYS A 43 -2.41 11.30 18.02
N PRO A 44 -2.11 10.01 18.22
CA PRO A 44 -2.90 9.17 19.10
C PRO A 44 -3.13 9.90 20.44
N GLY A 45 -4.40 10.06 20.84
CA GLY A 45 -4.81 10.77 22.06
C GLY A 45 -5.31 12.22 21.87
N GLU A 46 -5.15 12.87 20.71
CA GLU A 46 -5.81 14.17 20.47
C GLU A 46 -7.21 13.96 19.84
N GLY A 47 -8.22 13.72 20.68
CA GLY A 47 -9.63 13.61 20.25
C GLY A 47 -10.36 12.37 20.74
N GLU A 48 -9.67 11.44 21.39
CA GLU A 48 -10.31 10.34 22.11
C GLU A 48 -10.88 10.87 23.43
N PRO A 49 -12.17 10.59 23.75
CA PRO A 49 -12.74 10.95 25.03
C PRO A 49 -12.02 10.19 26.16
N ASP A 50 -11.79 10.86 27.28
CA ASP A 50 -11.18 10.27 28.47
C ASP A 50 -12.05 9.10 28.97
N VAL A 51 -11.47 7.90 28.98
CA VAL A 51 -12.13 6.69 29.49
C VAL A 51 -11.79 6.54 30.96
N GLY A 52 -12.33 7.45 31.77
CA GLY A 52 -12.27 7.41 33.24
C GLY A 52 -13.04 6.23 33.84
#